data_AF-A0A6V7ERK6-F1
#
_entry.id   AF-A0A6V7ERK6-F1
#
_cell.length_a   1.000
_cell.length_b   1.000
_cell.length_c   1.000
_cell.angle_alpha   90.00
_cell.angle_beta   90.00
_cell.angle_gamma   90.00
#
_symmetry.space_group_name_H-M   'P 1'
#
loop_
_entity.id
_entity.type
_entity.pdbx_description
1 polymer ?
#
loop_
_entity_poly.entity_id
_entity_poly.type
_entity_poly.pdbx_seq_one_letter_code
_entity_poly.pdbx_strand_id
1 'polypeptide(L)'
;MKARFLLLLVLSALGLVACQRTQEPGASAASTEKASAAAVPASALALVVATDAWSRATPPGAPVAGGYVSLQNQSSLPDRLIAVESSASAQVEIHEMNMDDGVMKMRRLDEGLALPPGKKVVLGPGSIHLMFIAPHAPFEVGKPVTATLIFEHAPRLDVRFEVRSMGASEPDDHGHGDHMR
;
A
#
# COMPACT_ATOMS: atom_id res chain seq x y z
N MET A 1 18.63 44.36 83.10
CA MET A 1 17.16 44.56 83.16
C MET A 1 16.74 45.38 81.96
N LYS A 2 15.86 44.82 81.09
CA LYS A 2 14.95 45.48 80.14
C LYS A 2 15.65 46.36 79.06
N ALA A 3 15.25 46.46 77.80
CA ALA A 3 14.05 46.14 77.05
C ALA A 3 14.48 46.30 75.56
N ARG A 4 14.18 45.34 74.68
CA ARG A 4 12.99 45.28 73.82
C ARG A 4 12.91 46.38 72.75
N PHE A 5 12.71 45.89 71.53
CA PHE A 5 11.82 46.43 70.49
C PHE A 5 12.17 47.81 69.90
N LEU A 6 12.41 47.86 68.59
CA LEU A 6 11.42 48.44 67.67
C LEU A 6 11.79 48.13 66.21
N LEU A 7 10.80 47.64 65.47
CA LEU A 7 10.77 47.36 64.05
C LEU A 7 10.81 48.68 63.26
N LEU A 8 11.77 48.82 62.34
CA LEU A 8 11.94 49.98 61.46
C LEU A 8 10.95 49.92 60.27
N LEU A 9 10.10 50.93 60.20
CA LEU A 9 9.44 51.46 59.01
C LEU A 9 10.47 52.20 58.14
N VAL A 10 10.24 52.31 56.82
CA VAL A 10 10.23 53.59 56.04
C VAL A 10 10.34 53.36 54.51
N LEU A 11 9.31 53.86 53.82
CA LEU A 11 9.20 54.57 52.52
C LEU A 11 9.89 53.97 51.27
N SER A 12 9.17 53.61 50.20
CA SER A 12 8.45 54.47 49.22
C SER A 12 9.30 55.49 48.49
N ALA A 13 9.53 55.28 47.18
CA ALA A 13 9.53 56.36 46.19
C ALA A 13 9.23 55.81 44.78
N LEU A 14 8.38 56.56 44.10
CA LEU A 14 7.75 56.37 42.81
C LEU A 14 8.62 56.98 41.69
N GLY A 15 8.62 56.41 40.49
CA GLY A 15 9.26 57.01 39.32
C GLY A 15 8.78 56.39 38.01
N LEU A 16 7.82 57.04 37.34
CA LEU A 16 7.48 56.82 35.93
C LEU A 16 8.61 57.34 35.02
N VAL A 17 8.82 56.73 33.85
CA VAL A 17 9.07 57.41 32.55
C VAL A 17 9.15 56.35 31.42
N ALA A 18 8.51 56.65 30.30
CA ALA A 18 8.45 55.85 29.08
C ALA A 18 9.59 56.17 28.11
N CYS A 19 10.09 55.20 27.33
CA CYS A 19 10.47 55.35 25.91
C CYS A 19 11.08 54.07 25.29
N GLN A 20 10.36 53.54 24.28
CA GLN A 20 10.74 52.91 23.01
C GLN A 20 12.17 52.40 22.73
N ARG A 21 12.20 51.19 22.12
CA ARG A 21 13.12 50.58 21.14
C ARG A 21 14.65 50.76 21.30
N THR A 22 15.34 49.62 21.48
CA THR A 22 16.53 49.28 20.67
C THR A 22 16.80 47.77 20.66
N GLN A 23 17.41 47.33 19.57
CA GLN A 23 17.64 45.98 19.06
C GLN A 23 19.15 45.65 19.23
N GLU A 24 19.45 44.38 19.57
CA GLU A 24 20.73 43.63 19.46
C GLU A 24 21.84 43.88 20.51
N PRO A 25 22.84 42.98 20.65
CA PRO A 25 22.80 41.51 20.67
C PRO A 25 23.61 40.94 21.86
N GLY A 26 23.48 39.63 22.14
CA GLY A 26 24.58 38.90 22.80
C GLY A 26 24.21 38.01 23.99
N ALA A 27 24.34 36.71 23.72
CA ALA A 27 24.86 35.66 24.58
C ALA A 27 24.06 35.22 25.84
N SER A 28 23.73 33.92 25.77
CA SER A 28 23.82 32.95 26.87
C SER A 28 22.54 32.66 27.65
N ALA A 29 21.80 31.66 27.17
CA ALA A 29 21.55 30.46 27.97
C ALA A 29 21.08 29.35 27.02
N ALA A 30 21.99 28.42 26.73
CA ALA A 30 21.68 27.20 25.99
C ALA A 30 20.66 26.38 26.80
N SER A 31 19.41 26.42 26.37
CA SER A 31 18.41 25.43 26.76
C SER A 31 18.59 24.27 25.79
N THR A 32 19.35 23.25 26.21
CA THR A 32 19.39 21.97 25.51
C THR A 32 18.03 21.32 25.69
N GLU A 33 17.09 21.67 24.81
CA GLU A 33 15.86 20.91 24.62
C GLU A 33 16.28 19.52 24.13
N LYS A 34 16.30 18.58 25.05
CA LYS A 34 16.55 17.17 24.80
C LYS A 34 15.39 16.69 23.92
N ALA A 35 15.56 16.80 22.61
CA ALA A 35 14.66 16.21 21.63
C ALA A 35 14.55 14.73 21.95
N SER A 36 13.42 14.36 22.57
CA SER A 36 13.05 12.98 22.79
C SER A 36 12.88 12.38 21.40
N ALA A 37 13.87 11.62 20.95
CA ALA A 37 13.73 10.76 19.79
C ALA A 37 12.56 9.84 20.09
N ALA A 38 11.39 10.17 19.53
CA ALA A 38 10.28 9.25 19.46
C ALA A 38 10.82 7.98 18.82
N ALA A 39 10.84 6.90 19.60
CA ALA A 39 11.11 5.59 19.09
C ALA A 39 10.12 5.35 17.95
N VAL A 40 10.62 5.29 16.71
CA VAL A 40 9.86 4.74 15.60
C VAL A 40 9.38 3.35 16.04
N PRO A 41 8.07 3.10 16.13
CA PRO A 41 7.60 1.77 16.50
C PRO A 41 8.18 0.76 15.53
N ALA A 42 8.59 -0.39 16.08
CA ALA A 42 9.11 -1.50 15.31
C ALA A 42 8.19 -1.76 14.10
N SER A 43 8.80 -1.66 12.92
CA SER A 43 8.23 -1.84 11.58
C SER A 43 6.89 -2.54 11.59
N ALA A 44 5.81 -1.82 11.27
CA ALA A 44 4.63 -2.43 10.69
C ALA A 44 5.08 -3.02 9.36
N LEU A 45 5.60 -4.26 9.39
CA LEU A 45 6.01 -4.97 8.19
C LEU A 45 4.86 -4.87 7.20
N ALA A 46 5.11 -4.28 6.03
CA ALA A 46 4.16 -4.28 4.94
C ALA A 46 3.85 -5.75 4.65
N LEU A 47 2.63 -6.17 4.99
CA LEU A 47 2.17 -7.56 4.91
C LEU A 47 1.07 -7.60 3.86
N VAL A 48 1.38 -8.21 2.73
CA VAL A 48 0.40 -8.49 1.68
C VAL A 48 0.13 -9.98 1.67
N VAL A 49 -1.16 -10.35 1.72
CA VAL A 49 -1.61 -11.74 1.65
C VAL A 49 -2.32 -11.96 0.31
N ALA A 50 -1.90 -12.99 -0.42
CA ALA A 50 -2.56 -13.45 -1.63
C ALA A 50 -3.54 -14.59 -1.32
N THR A 51 -4.72 -14.53 -1.92
CA THR A 51 -5.79 -15.53 -1.81
C THR A 51 -6.44 -15.74 -3.18
N ASP A 52 -7.09 -16.89 -3.37
CA ASP A 52 -7.85 -17.19 -4.58
C ASP A 52 -7.04 -16.99 -5.87
N ALA A 53 -5.79 -17.49 -5.89
CA ALA A 53 -4.92 -17.37 -7.03
C ALA A 53 -5.21 -18.45 -8.08
N TRP A 54 -5.61 -18.03 -9.28
CA TRP A 54 -5.92 -18.95 -10.37
C TRP A 54 -5.64 -18.35 -11.74
N SER A 55 -5.50 -19.22 -12.74
CA SER A 55 -5.29 -18.83 -14.14
C SER A 55 -6.20 -19.66 -15.05
N ARG A 56 -6.51 -19.14 -16.23
CA ARG A 56 -7.20 -19.91 -17.27
C ARG A 56 -6.20 -20.83 -17.98
N ALA A 57 -6.64 -22.05 -18.24
CA ALA A 57 -5.93 -22.93 -19.15
C ALA A 57 -5.76 -22.26 -20.52
N THR A 58 -4.70 -22.63 -21.24
CA THR A 58 -4.44 -22.11 -22.58
C THR A 58 -4.26 -23.23 -23.59
N PRO A 59 -4.67 -23.03 -24.85
CA PRO A 59 -4.33 -23.96 -25.92
C PRO A 59 -2.82 -23.89 -26.27
N PRO A 60 -2.25 -24.91 -26.93
CA PRO A 60 -0.91 -24.85 -27.47
C PRO A 60 -0.66 -23.62 -28.35
N GLY A 61 0.44 -22.91 -28.10
CA GLY A 61 0.83 -21.72 -28.84
C GLY A 61 0.06 -20.44 -28.51
N ALA A 62 -0.75 -20.43 -27.43
CA ALA A 62 -1.42 -19.20 -26.99
C ALA A 62 -0.40 -18.08 -26.71
N PRO A 63 -0.62 -16.86 -27.24
CA PRO A 63 0.32 -15.76 -27.06
C PRO A 63 0.28 -15.18 -25.64
N VAL A 64 -0.81 -15.39 -24.90
CA VAL A 64 -1.03 -14.86 -23.55
C VAL A 64 -1.81 -15.84 -22.68
N ALA A 65 -1.67 -15.72 -21.36
CA ALA A 65 -2.54 -16.35 -20.36
C ALA A 65 -2.96 -15.30 -19.30
N GLY A 66 -4.20 -15.39 -18.81
CA GLY A 66 -4.71 -14.53 -17.75
C GLY A 66 -4.55 -15.15 -16.37
N GLY A 67 -4.03 -14.39 -15.41
CA GLY A 67 -3.95 -14.76 -14.00
C GLY A 67 -4.70 -13.80 -13.09
N TYR A 68 -5.30 -14.35 -12.05
CA TYR A 68 -6.26 -13.71 -11.16
C TYR A 68 -5.90 -14.05 -9.73
N VAL A 69 -6.01 -13.08 -8.83
CA VAL A 69 -5.61 -13.21 -7.42
C VAL A 69 -6.23 -12.09 -6.60
N SER A 70 -6.64 -12.39 -5.38
CA SER A 70 -7.03 -11.38 -4.39
C SER A 70 -5.83 -11.02 -3.51
N LEU A 71 -5.49 -9.73 -3.46
CA LEU A 71 -4.39 -9.19 -2.66
C LEU A 71 -4.95 -8.35 -1.51
N GLN A 72 -4.65 -8.73 -0.27
CA GLN A 72 -5.01 -7.96 0.92
C GLN A 72 -3.75 -7.32 1.51
N ASN A 73 -3.69 -5.98 1.51
CA ASN A 73 -2.72 -5.26 2.32
C ASN A 73 -3.22 -5.24 3.77
N GLN A 74 -2.53 -5.94 4.67
CA GLN A 74 -2.86 -6.03 6.10
C GLN A 74 -2.10 -4.99 6.94
N SER A 75 -1.26 -4.17 6.33
CA SER A 75 -0.53 -3.12 7.02
C SER A 75 -1.35 -1.82 7.13
N SER A 76 -0.88 -0.92 7.99
CA SER A 76 -1.40 0.45 8.13
C SER A 76 -0.77 1.44 7.14
N LEU A 77 0.14 0.99 6.27
CA LEU A 77 0.82 1.81 5.27
C LEU A 77 0.36 1.41 3.85
N PRO A 78 0.37 2.36 2.89
CA PRO A 78 0.12 2.01 1.50
C PRO A 78 1.27 1.14 0.98
N ASP A 79 0.96 0.29 0.01
CA ASP A 79 1.96 -0.48 -0.75
C ASP A 79 1.54 -0.51 -2.22
N ARG A 80 2.35 -1.13 -3.06
CA ARG A 80 2.14 -1.21 -4.50
C ARG A 80 2.77 -2.48 -5.04
N LEU A 81 2.01 -3.25 -5.81
CA LEU A 81 2.55 -4.33 -6.63
C LEU A 81 3.20 -3.71 -7.87
N ILE A 82 4.53 -3.68 -7.92
CA ILE A 82 5.29 -3.00 -8.98
C ILE A 82 5.73 -3.93 -10.10
N ALA A 83 5.86 -5.23 -9.83
CA ALA A 83 6.26 -6.21 -10.83
C ALA A 83 5.77 -7.61 -10.46
N VAL A 84 5.68 -8.46 -11.49
CA VAL A 84 5.42 -9.90 -11.35
C VAL A 84 6.41 -10.64 -12.23
N GLU A 85 7.01 -11.69 -11.68
CA GLU A 85 7.95 -12.55 -12.39
C GLU A 85 7.46 -14.00 -12.39
N SER A 86 7.68 -14.73 -13.48
CA SER A 86 7.39 -16.17 -13.54
C SER A 86 8.31 -16.82 -14.56
N SER A 87 8.78 -18.03 -14.26
CA SER A 87 9.52 -18.86 -15.21
C SER A 87 8.60 -19.56 -16.23
N ALA A 88 7.28 -19.41 -16.12
CA ALA A 88 6.32 -20.03 -17.03
C ALA A 88 6.07 -19.23 -18.33
N SER A 89 6.55 -17.98 -18.39
CA SER A 89 6.31 -17.05 -19.50
C SER A 89 7.48 -16.09 -19.67
N ALA A 90 7.61 -15.49 -20.85
CA ALA A 90 8.66 -14.51 -21.10
C ALA A 90 8.53 -13.25 -20.24
N GLN A 91 7.29 -12.83 -19.94
CA GLN A 91 7.01 -11.66 -19.12
C GLN A 91 5.65 -11.80 -18.43
N VAL A 92 5.49 -11.17 -17.27
CA VAL A 92 4.18 -10.97 -16.65
C VAL A 92 3.94 -9.47 -16.47
N GLU A 93 2.77 -9.01 -16.91
CA GLU A 93 2.37 -7.61 -16.82
C GLU A 93 1.07 -7.46 -16.03
N ILE A 94 0.84 -6.27 -15.48
CA ILE A 94 -0.39 -5.92 -14.77
C ILE A 94 -1.24 -5.07 -15.70
N HIS A 95 -2.45 -5.53 -16.02
CA HIS A 95 -3.34 -4.88 -16.97
C HIS A 95 -4.66 -4.54 -16.30
N GLU A 96 -5.24 -3.41 -16.69
CA GLU A 96 -6.61 -3.02 -16.32
C GLU A 96 -7.50 -3.00 -17.55
N MET A 97 -8.78 -3.26 -17.33
CA MET A 97 -9.83 -3.07 -18.32
C MET A 97 -10.63 -1.83 -17.92
N ASN A 98 -10.71 -0.84 -18.78
CA ASN A 98 -11.51 0.36 -18.55
C ASN A 98 -12.42 0.64 -19.74
N MET A 99 -13.63 1.14 -19.46
CA MET A 99 -14.56 1.58 -20.50
C MET A 99 -14.17 3.00 -20.90
N ASP A 100 -13.82 3.17 -22.17
CA ASP A 100 -13.43 4.45 -22.74
C ASP A 100 -14.24 4.68 -24.02
N ASP A 101 -15.08 5.72 -24.01
CA ASP A 101 -16.06 6.03 -25.07
C ASP A 101 -16.95 4.84 -25.49
N GLY A 102 -17.38 4.03 -24.53
CA GLY A 102 -18.23 2.86 -24.78
C GLY A 102 -17.47 1.64 -25.32
N VAL A 103 -16.15 1.70 -25.41
CA VAL A 103 -15.28 0.60 -25.81
C VAL A 103 -14.47 0.12 -24.61
N MET A 104 -14.52 -1.19 -24.33
CA MET A 104 -13.64 -1.79 -23.35
C MET A 104 -12.20 -1.80 -23.88
N LYS A 105 -11.32 -1.02 -23.23
CA LYS A 105 -9.90 -0.95 -23.55
C LYS A 105 -9.09 -1.62 -22.46
N MET A 106 -8.13 -2.43 -22.88
CA MET A 106 -7.12 -3.03 -22.01
C MET A 106 -5.88 -2.14 -21.99
N ARG A 107 -5.37 -1.84 -20.80
CA ARG A 107 -4.20 -0.97 -20.61
C ARG A 107 -3.25 -1.58 -19.59
N ARG A 108 -1.95 -1.57 -19.92
CA ARG A 108 -0.89 -1.91 -18.97
C ARG A 108 -0.78 -0.84 -17.87
N LEU A 109 -0.57 -1.27 -16.64
CA LEU A 109 -0.25 -0.41 -15.50
C LEU A 109 1.27 -0.33 -15.31
N ASP A 110 1.90 0.67 -15.93
CA ASP A 110 3.37 0.84 -15.88
C ASP A 110 3.89 1.19 -14.48
N GLU A 111 3.11 1.93 -13.70
CA GLU A 111 3.41 2.21 -12.30
C GLU A 111 2.98 1.06 -11.36
N GLY A 112 2.49 -0.06 -11.90
CA GLY A 112 1.96 -1.16 -11.12
C GLY A 112 0.60 -0.87 -10.46
N LEU A 113 0.22 -1.71 -9.50
CA LEU A 113 -1.09 -1.71 -8.85
C LEU A 113 -0.99 -1.21 -7.40
N ALA A 114 -1.71 -0.12 -7.10
CA ALA A 114 -1.79 0.40 -5.74
C ALA A 114 -2.55 -0.56 -4.80
N LEU A 115 -2.02 -0.75 -3.59
CA LEU A 115 -2.60 -1.57 -2.53
C LEU A 115 -2.84 -0.69 -1.29
N PRO A 116 -4.03 -0.07 -1.16
CA PRO A 116 -4.33 0.80 -0.03
C PRO A 116 -4.26 0.06 1.32
N PRO A 117 -3.88 0.75 2.42
CA PRO A 117 -3.78 0.14 3.74
C PRO A 117 -5.09 -0.52 4.18
N GLY A 118 -5.00 -1.74 4.71
CA GLY A 118 -6.16 -2.50 5.20
C GLY A 118 -7.19 -2.89 4.13
N LYS A 119 -6.90 -2.69 2.84
CA LYS A 119 -7.85 -3.00 1.74
C LYS A 119 -7.46 -4.26 0.97
N LYS A 120 -8.51 -4.93 0.47
CA LYS A 120 -8.41 -5.98 -0.53
C LYS A 120 -8.56 -5.38 -1.92
N VAL A 121 -7.69 -5.79 -2.84
CA VAL A 121 -7.81 -5.54 -4.28
C VAL A 121 -7.96 -6.88 -4.97
N VAL A 122 -9.04 -7.04 -5.74
CA VAL A 122 -9.35 -8.28 -6.45
C VAL A 122 -8.92 -8.12 -7.90
N LEU A 123 -8.03 -9.00 -8.36
CA LEU A 123 -7.66 -9.10 -9.76
C LEU A 123 -8.49 -10.23 -10.39
N GLY A 124 -9.40 -9.89 -11.30
CA GLY A 124 -10.41 -10.80 -11.84
C GLY A 124 -10.69 -10.58 -13.34
N PRO A 125 -11.46 -11.49 -13.97
CA PRO A 125 -11.86 -11.34 -15.36
C PRO A 125 -12.65 -10.05 -15.59
N GLY A 126 -12.30 -9.29 -16.63
CA GLY A 126 -13.00 -8.04 -16.97
C GLY A 126 -12.63 -6.83 -16.09
N SER A 127 -11.70 -6.99 -15.14
CA SER A 127 -11.15 -5.91 -14.31
C SER A 127 -9.62 -5.88 -14.45
N ILE A 128 -8.92 -5.63 -13.33
CA ILE A 128 -7.47 -5.70 -13.25
C ILE A 128 -7.05 -7.17 -13.25
N HIS A 129 -6.01 -7.54 -13.98
CA HIS A 129 -5.52 -8.91 -14.06
C HIS A 129 -4.03 -8.97 -14.36
N LEU A 130 -3.44 -10.14 -14.14
CA LEU A 130 -2.08 -10.44 -14.56
C LEU A 130 -2.11 -11.04 -15.97
N MET A 131 -1.29 -10.52 -16.87
CA MET A 131 -1.12 -11.04 -18.21
C MET A 131 0.25 -11.70 -18.34
N PHE A 132 0.26 -13.02 -18.45
CA PHE A 132 1.46 -13.81 -18.77
C PHE A 132 1.66 -13.77 -20.28
N ILE A 133 2.71 -13.10 -20.75
CA ILE A 133 3.00 -12.88 -22.17
C ILE A 133 4.01 -13.91 -22.66
N ALA A 134 3.71 -14.49 -23.81
CA ALA A 134 4.45 -15.61 -24.41
C ALA A 134 4.73 -16.73 -23.40
N PRO A 135 3.68 -17.41 -22.88
CA PRO A 135 3.85 -18.64 -22.10
C PRO A 135 4.75 -19.64 -22.83
N HIS A 136 5.71 -20.23 -22.13
CA HIS A 136 6.66 -21.20 -22.72
C HIS A 136 6.01 -22.57 -22.98
N ALA A 137 4.92 -22.86 -22.28
CA ALA A 137 4.11 -24.06 -22.43
C ALA A 137 2.63 -23.70 -22.19
N PRO A 138 1.69 -24.56 -22.64
CA PRO A 138 0.28 -24.41 -22.30
C PRO A 138 0.08 -24.42 -20.78
N PHE A 139 -0.83 -23.58 -20.30
CA PHE A 139 -1.30 -23.68 -18.93
C PHE A 139 -2.35 -24.79 -18.91
N GLU A 140 -2.08 -25.87 -18.18
CA GLU A 140 -2.93 -27.06 -18.19
C GLU A 140 -3.65 -27.25 -16.85
N VAL A 141 -4.92 -27.64 -16.91
CA VAL A 141 -5.70 -27.94 -15.70
C VAL A 141 -4.98 -28.98 -14.84
N GLY A 142 -4.89 -28.71 -13.54
CA GLY A 142 -4.16 -29.55 -12.57
C GLY A 142 -2.64 -29.35 -12.56
N LYS A 143 -2.08 -28.56 -13.48
CA LYS A 143 -0.67 -28.14 -13.47
C LYS A 143 -0.59 -26.66 -13.09
N PRO A 144 -0.34 -26.35 -11.81
CA PRO A 144 -0.30 -24.97 -11.33
C PRO A 144 0.91 -24.22 -11.89
N VAL A 145 0.77 -22.89 -11.95
CA VAL A 145 1.83 -21.97 -12.37
C VAL A 145 2.24 -21.11 -11.18
N THR A 146 3.54 -20.96 -10.93
CA THR A 146 4.04 -20.09 -9.85
C THR A 146 4.47 -18.74 -10.43
N ALA A 147 4.13 -17.66 -9.73
CA ALA A 147 4.69 -16.34 -10.00
C ALA A 147 5.08 -15.66 -8.69
N THR A 148 6.13 -14.85 -8.75
CA THR A 148 6.59 -14.03 -7.62
C THR A 148 6.05 -12.62 -7.79
N LEU A 149 5.27 -12.17 -6.80
CA LEU A 149 4.77 -10.81 -6.69
C LEU A 149 5.81 -9.93 -5.99
N ILE A 150 6.10 -8.77 -6.57
CA ILE A 150 7.13 -7.84 -6.10
C ILE A 150 6.47 -6.53 -5.73
N PHE A 151 6.60 -6.16 -4.46
CA PHE A 151 6.00 -4.96 -3.91
C PHE A 151 7.03 -3.86 -3.68
N GLU A 152 6.57 -2.62 -3.53
CA GLU A 152 7.41 -1.47 -3.20
C GLU A 152 7.95 -1.56 -1.77
N HIS A 153 7.16 -2.11 -0.83
CA HIS A 153 7.53 -2.19 0.57
C HIS A 153 7.41 -3.61 1.17
N ALA A 154 6.38 -4.38 0.80
CA ALA A 154 6.23 -5.75 1.30
C ALA A 154 7.31 -6.70 0.77
N PRO A 155 7.63 -7.77 1.52
CA PRO A 155 8.46 -8.85 1.01
C PRO A 155 7.89 -9.44 -0.28
N ARG A 156 8.78 -9.96 -1.13
CA ARG A 156 8.40 -10.75 -2.31
C ARG A 156 7.52 -11.92 -1.88
N LEU A 157 6.48 -12.20 -2.66
CA LEU A 157 5.51 -13.25 -2.34
C LEU A 157 5.37 -14.21 -3.51
N ASP A 158 5.76 -15.46 -3.30
CA ASP A 158 5.52 -16.53 -4.26
C ASP A 158 4.06 -16.99 -4.17
N VAL A 159 3.37 -16.93 -5.30
CA VAL A 159 1.95 -17.29 -5.43
C VAL A 159 1.81 -18.41 -6.44
N ARG A 160 1.12 -19.48 -6.02
CA ARG A 160 0.78 -20.62 -6.86
C ARG A 160 -0.62 -20.43 -7.42
N PHE A 161 -0.72 -20.24 -8.73
CA PHE A 161 -1.96 -20.10 -9.47
C PHE A 161 -2.47 -21.47 -9.89
N GLU A 162 -3.67 -21.83 -9.42
CA GLU A 162 -4.37 -23.01 -9.90
C GLU A 162 -4.85 -22.79 -11.33
N VAL A 163 -4.52 -23.69 -12.25
CA VAL A 163 -5.02 -23.60 -13.62
C VAL A 163 -6.41 -24.23 -13.71
N ARG A 164 -7.39 -23.39 -14.05
CA ARG A 164 -8.81 -23.75 -14.24
C ARG A 164 -9.15 -23.83 -15.72
N SER A 165 -10.36 -24.27 -16.05
CA SER A 165 -10.80 -24.39 -17.45
C SER A 165 -10.74 -23.05 -18.20
N MET A 166 -10.67 -23.10 -19.54
CA MET A 166 -10.55 -21.89 -20.38
C MET A 166 -11.69 -20.88 -20.17
N GLY A 167 -12.90 -21.36 -19.88
CA GLY A 167 -14.08 -20.52 -19.64
C GLY A 167 -14.33 -20.19 -18.17
N ALA A 168 -13.39 -20.46 -17.28
CA ALA A 168 -13.58 -20.21 -15.85
C ALA A 168 -13.76 -18.70 -15.58
N SER A 169 -14.71 -18.41 -14.69
CA SER A 169 -14.95 -17.10 -14.08
C SER A 169 -14.72 -17.21 -12.56
N GLU A 170 -14.75 -16.08 -11.86
CA GLU A 170 -14.86 -16.13 -10.41
C GLU A 170 -16.16 -16.86 -10.01
N PRO A 171 -16.19 -17.57 -8.86
CA PRO A 171 -17.43 -18.13 -8.36
C PRO A 171 -18.46 -17.01 -8.17
N ASP A 172 -19.63 -17.13 -8.79
CA ASP A 172 -20.73 -16.21 -8.56
C ASP A 172 -21.17 -16.34 -7.09
N ASP A 173 -20.85 -15.34 -6.25
CA ASP A 173 -21.50 -15.19 -4.92
C ASP A 173 -22.90 -14.54 -5.05
N HIS A 174 -23.50 -14.67 -6.24
CA HIS A 174 -24.81 -14.13 -6.57
C HIS A 174 -25.78 -15.29 -6.73
N GLY A 175 -26.58 -15.52 -5.69
CA GLY A 175 -27.76 -16.38 -5.77
C GLY A 175 -28.57 -16.01 -7.01
N HIS A 176 -28.73 -16.97 -7.92
CA HIS A 176 -29.49 -16.79 -9.15
C HIS A 176 -30.94 -16.38 -8.81
N GLY A 177 -31.23 -15.09 -8.96
CA GLY A 177 -32.58 -14.58 -9.11
C GLY A 177 -33.09 -15.01 -10.47
N ASP A 178 -34.01 -15.98 -10.43
CA ASP A 178 -34.89 -16.41 -11.51
C ASP A 178 -35.43 -15.21 -12.31
N HIS A 179 -35.00 -15.08 -13.57
CA HIS A 179 -35.62 -14.17 -14.54
C HIS A 179 -36.39 -14.99 -15.57
N MET A 180 -37.58 -15.43 -15.15
CA MET A 180 -38.72 -15.70 -16.03
C MET A 180 -39.15 -14.41 -16.74
N ARG A 181 -39.05 -14.39 -18.06
CA ARG A 181 -40.05 -13.81 -18.98
C ARG A 181 -39.82 -14.24 -20.42
#